data_AF-A0A536DA29-F1
#
_entry.id   AF-A0A536DA29-F1
#
_cell.length_a   1.000
_cell.length_b   1.000
_cell.length_c   1.000
_cell.angle_alpha   90.00
_cell.angle_beta   90.00
_cell.angle_gamma   90.00
#
_symmetry.space_group_name_H-M   'P 1'
#
loop_
_entity.id
_entity.type
_entity.pdbx_description
1 polymer ?
#
loop_
_entity_poly.entity_id
_entity_poly.type
_entity_poly.pdbx_seq_one_letter_code
_entity_poly.pdbx_strand_id
1 'polypeptide(L)'
;MKAMGQKLRSWRINRRGDKSLDELAHFCNKVVQRWINYYGRFYKSGLYPLLRRINTYLVRWAKRKYKRLRRHTKRAQHWLVRIARRQPTLFAHWRLARPDGWTMGAE
;
A
#
# COMPACT_ATOMS: atom_id res chain seq x y z
N MET A 1 3.46 -14.75 -10.22
CA MET A 1 3.32 -14.05 -8.91
C MET A 1 4.62 -13.92 -8.10
N LYS A 2 5.45 -14.97 -7.99
CA LYS A 2 6.70 -14.94 -7.22
C LYS A 2 7.62 -13.76 -7.59
N ALA A 3 7.80 -13.48 -8.89
CA ALA A 3 8.62 -12.37 -9.39
C ALA A 3 8.12 -10.98 -8.94
N MET A 4 6.81 -10.70 -9.05
CA MET A 4 6.22 -9.44 -8.55
C MET A 4 6.34 -9.33 -7.03
N GLY A 5 6.12 -10.44 -6.31
CA GLY A 5 6.31 -10.49 -4.86
C GLY A 5 7.76 -10.23 -4.45
N GLN A 6 8.73 -10.74 -5.20
CA GLN A 6 10.15 -10.43 -5.02
C GLN A 6 10.45 -8.96 -5.32
N LYS A 7 9.91 -8.40 -6.40
CA LYS A 7 10.04 -6.98 -6.73
C LYS A 7 9.48 -6.08 -5.64
N LEU A 8 8.28 -6.39 -5.12
CA LEU A 8 7.71 -5.67 -3.97
C LEU A 8 8.60 -5.74 -2.73
N ARG A 9 9.18 -6.91 -2.43
CA ARG A 9 10.12 -7.06 -1.32
C ARG A 9 11.39 -6.24 -1.54
N SER A 10 11.89 -6.16 -2.76
CA SER A 10 13.14 -5.43 -3.08
C SER A 10 13.01 -3.92 -2.92
N TRP A 11 11.79 -3.37 -3.03
CA TRP A 11 11.54 -1.94 -2.83
C TRP A 11 11.84 -1.48 -1.39
N ARG A 12 11.70 -2.40 -0.42
CA ARG A 12 11.96 -2.18 1.00
C ARG A 12 11.33 -0.87 1.50
N ILE A 13 10.07 -0.61 1.11
CA ILE A 13 9.31 0.62 1.38
C ILE A 13 9.41 1.00 2.86
N ASN A 14 9.31 0.03 3.76
CA ASN A 14 9.40 0.20 5.20
C ASN A 14 10.75 0.73 5.71
N ARG A 15 11.80 0.80 4.89
CA ARG A 15 13.11 1.35 5.23
C ARG A 15 13.36 2.76 4.68
N ARG A 16 12.50 3.26 3.79
CA ARG A 16 12.61 4.59 3.17
C ARG A 16 11.97 5.67 4.04
N GLY A 17 12.41 5.79 5.29
CA GLY A 17 11.82 6.73 6.26
C GLY A 17 12.09 8.21 5.93
N ASP A 18 13.16 8.46 5.18
CA ASP A 18 13.55 9.73 4.58
C ASP A 18 12.51 10.23 3.57
N LYS A 19 11.95 9.33 2.76
CA LYS A 19 11.02 9.69 1.69
C LYS A 19 9.65 10.16 2.18
N SER A 20 9.02 11.08 1.46
CA SER A 20 7.62 11.48 1.68
C SER A 20 6.65 10.40 1.18
N LEU A 21 5.37 10.52 1.54
CA LEU A 21 4.35 9.59 1.04
C LEU A 21 4.16 9.74 -0.48
N ASP A 22 4.24 10.97 -0.99
CA ASP A 22 4.13 11.30 -2.41
C ASP A 22 5.30 10.74 -3.23
N GLU A 23 6.52 10.78 -2.71
CA GLU A 23 7.67 10.15 -3.35
C GLU A 23 7.51 8.62 -3.44
N LEU A 24 6.99 7.99 -2.38
CA LEU A 24 6.66 6.57 -2.40
C LEU A 24 5.56 6.26 -3.41
N ALA A 25 4.53 7.10 -3.46
CA ALA A 25 3.43 6.99 -4.41
C ALA A 25 3.93 7.08 -5.85
N HIS A 26 4.73 8.10 -6.20
CA HIS A 26 5.24 8.31 -7.55
C HIS A 26 6.01 7.08 -8.08
N PHE A 27 6.90 6.53 -7.25
CA PHE A 27 7.66 5.34 -7.59
C PHE A 27 6.76 4.08 -7.71
N CYS A 28 5.86 3.87 -6.74
CA CYS A 28 4.99 2.69 -6.74
C CYS A 28 4.02 2.72 -7.93
N ASN A 29 3.40 3.86 -8.19
CA ASN A 29 2.34 4.02 -9.18
C ASN A 29 2.81 3.62 -10.58
N LYS A 30 4.02 4.01 -11.00
CA LYS A 30 4.54 3.63 -12.32
C LYS A 30 4.57 2.11 -12.52
N VAL A 31 5.09 1.36 -11.54
CA VAL A 31 5.21 -0.11 -11.66
C VAL A 31 3.88 -0.80 -11.44
N VAL A 32 3.11 -0.36 -10.45
CA VAL A 32 1.82 -0.92 -10.08
C VAL A 32 0.80 -0.72 -11.20
N GLN A 33 0.79 0.46 -11.85
CA GLN A 33 -0.09 0.73 -12.98
C GLN A 33 0.15 -0.27 -14.13
N ARG A 34 1.41 -0.58 -14.45
CA ARG A 34 1.75 -1.59 -15.46
C ARG A 34 1.22 -2.97 -15.08
N TRP A 35 1.32 -3.36 -13.81
CA TRP A 35 0.74 -4.63 -13.34
C TRP A 35 -0.79 -4.62 -13.43
N ILE A 36 -1.44 -3.52 -13.09
CA ILE A 36 -2.90 -3.43 -13.19
C ILE A 36 -3.34 -3.50 -14.66
N ASN A 37 -2.68 -2.78 -15.56
CA ASN A 37 -3.02 -2.78 -16.98
C ASN A 37 -2.85 -4.18 -17.61
N TYR A 38 -1.79 -4.90 -17.25
CA TYR A 38 -1.51 -6.22 -17.82
C TYR A 38 -2.33 -7.34 -17.15
N TYR A 39 -2.39 -7.37 -15.82
CA TYR A 39 -2.96 -8.49 -15.06
C TYR A 39 -4.38 -8.23 -14.53
N GLY A 40 -4.85 -6.98 -14.52
CA GLY A 40 -6.09 -6.58 -13.84
C GLY A 40 -7.37 -7.18 -14.43
N ARG A 41 -7.38 -7.48 -15.74
CA ARG A 41 -8.55 -8.05 -16.42
C ARG A 41 -8.72 -9.55 -16.15
N PHE A 42 -7.62 -10.30 -16.12
CA PHE A 42 -7.66 -11.77 -16.16
C PHE A 42 -7.18 -12.46 -14.87
N TYR A 43 -6.38 -11.78 -14.03
CA TYR A 43 -5.69 -12.41 -12.89
C TYR A 43 -5.95 -11.69 -11.55
N LYS A 44 -7.22 -11.45 -11.25
CA LYS A 44 -7.65 -10.74 -10.02
C LYS A 44 -7.22 -11.45 -8.74
N SER A 45 -7.42 -12.78 -8.65
CA SER A 45 -7.13 -13.58 -7.44
C SER A 45 -5.66 -13.50 -7.01
N GLY A 46 -4.72 -13.48 -7.96
CA GLY A 46 -3.30 -13.27 -7.67
C GLY A 46 -2.96 -11.81 -7.37
N LEU A 47 -3.49 -10.87 -8.17
CA LEU A 47 -3.09 -9.47 -8.10
C LEU A 47 -3.51 -8.81 -6.77
N TYR A 48 -4.73 -9.05 -6.29
CA TYR A 48 -5.26 -8.39 -5.09
C TYR A 48 -4.40 -8.60 -3.82
N PRO A 49 -3.93 -9.83 -3.50
CA PRO A 49 -2.98 -10.05 -2.42
C PRO A 49 -1.69 -9.21 -2.52
N LEU A 50 -1.15 -9.01 -3.73
CA LEU A 50 0.03 -8.16 -3.92
C LEU A 50 -0.29 -6.69 -3.64
N LEU A 51 -1.43 -6.19 -4.14
CA LEU A 51 -1.85 -4.81 -3.92
C LEU A 51 -2.11 -4.54 -2.43
N ARG A 52 -2.76 -5.48 -1.72
CA ARG A 52 -2.95 -5.41 -0.26
C ARG A 52 -1.61 -5.43 0.49
N ARG A 53 -0.62 -6.18 0.00
CA ARG A 53 0.73 -6.20 0.59
C ARG A 53 1.43 -4.84 0.51
N ILE A 54 1.19 -4.06 -0.54
CA ILE A 54 1.69 -2.68 -0.64
C ILE A 54 1.13 -1.84 0.52
N ASN A 55 -0.18 -1.93 0.80
CA ASN A 55 -0.78 -1.23 1.95
C ASN A 55 -0.11 -1.64 3.27
N THR A 56 0.16 -2.92 3.48
CA THR A 56 0.89 -3.40 4.67
C THR A 56 2.28 -2.79 4.77
N TYR A 57 2.98 -2.62 3.66
CA TYR A 57 4.28 -1.95 3.65
C TYR A 57 4.21 -0.46 3.92
N LEU A 58 3.17 0.23 3.44
CA LEU A 58 2.91 1.63 3.78
C LEU A 58 2.61 1.80 5.27
N VAL A 59 1.84 0.89 5.89
CA VAL A 59 1.64 0.89 7.34
C VAL A 59 2.96 0.71 8.09
N ARG A 60 3.80 -0.24 7.68
CA ARG A 60 5.13 -0.44 8.30
C ARG A 60 6.04 0.78 8.14
N TRP A 61 6.01 1.43 6.98
CA TRP A 61 6.71 2.69 6.74
C TRP A 61 6.19 3.80 7.67
N ALA A 62 4.88 3.97 7.79
CA ALA A 62 4.27 4.99 8.63
C ALA A 62 4.62 4.79 10.11
N LYS A 63 4.62 3.54 10.59
CA LYS A 63 5.09 3.19 11.94
C LYS A 63 6.55 3.57 12.16
N ARG A 64 7.39 3.50 11.13
CA ARG A 64 8.81 3.85 11.24
C ARG A 64 9.05 5.35 11.16
N LYS A 65 8.32 6.05 10.28
CA LYS A 65 8.46 7.50 10.07
C LYS A 65 7.87 8.31 11.24
N TYR A 66 6.72 7.90 11.77
CA TYR A 66 6.01 8.67 12.79
C TYR A 66 6.12 8.00 14.17
N LYS A 67 6.80 8.67 15.12
CA LYS A 67 7.00 8.17 16.50
C LYS A 67 5.68 7.75 17.16
N ARG A 68 4.61 8.57 17.00
CA ARG A 68 3.26 8.29 17.53
C ARG A 68 2.58 7.02 16.99
N LEU A 69 3.07 6.45 15.89
CA LEU A 69 2.50 5.25 15.26
C LEU A 69 3.34 4.00 15.52
N ARG A 70 4.58 4.13 16.02
CA ARG A 70 5.58 3.05 16.07
C ARG A 70 5.10 1.76 16.70
N ARG A 71 4.34 1.85 17.79
CA ARG A 71 3.79 0.68 18.54
C ARG A 71 2.33 0.38 18.23
N HIS A 72 1.64 1.21 17.44
CA HIS A 72 0.19 1.13 17.26
C HIS A 72 -0.21 0.77 15.83
N THR A 73 -0.31 -0.54 15.54
CA THR A 73 -0.69 -1.03 14.21
C THR A 73 -2.07 -0.54 13.76
N LYS A 74 -3.09 -0.65 14.63
CA LYS A 74 -4.45 -0.14 14.32
C LYS A 74 -4.45 1.35 14.01
N ARG A 75 -3.76 2.18 14.80
CA ARG A 75 -3.63 3.63 14.54
C ARG A 75 -2.93 3.92 13.21
N ALA A 76 -1.92 3.13 12.83
CA ALA A 76 -1.22 3.27 11.55
C ALA A 76 -2.10 2.84 10.36
N GLN A 77 -2.92 1.80 10.52
CA GLN A 77 -3.94 1.41 9.54
C GLN A 77 -4.99 2.52 9.38
N HIS A 78 -5.55 3.04 10.47
CA HIS A 78 -6.51 4.15 10.44
C HIS A 78 -5.91 5.42 9.83
N TRP A 79 -4.63 5.69 10.10
CA TRP A 79 -3.90 6.78 9.47
C TRP A 79 -3.85 6.60 7.94
N LEU A 80 -3.53 5.40 7.46
CA LEU A 80 -3.51 5.13 6.02
C LEU A 80 -4.91 5.20 5.39
N VAL A 81 -5.94 4.66 6.06
CA VAL A 81 -7.34 4.76 5.62
C VAL A 81 -7.78 6.22 5.49
N ARG A 82 -7.48 7.06 6.49
CA ARG A 82 -7.80 8.50 6.41
C ARG A 82 -7.15 9.18 5.21
N ILE A 83 -5.91 8.82 4.88
CA ILE A 83 -5.25 9.37 3.69
C ILE A 83 -5.91 8.84 2.42
N ALA A 84 -6.21 7.54 2.35
CA ALA A 84 -6.89 6.96 1.19
C ALA A 84 -8.27 7.56 0.94
N ARG A 85 -8.98 7.97 1.99
CA ARG A 85 -10.26 8.70 1.86
C ARG A 85 -10.07 10.14 1.40
N ARG A 86 -9.03 10.83 1.88
CA ARG A 86 -8.74 12.23 1.51
C ARG A 86 -8.16 12.37 0.10
N GLN A 87 -7.33 11.41 -0.33
CA GLN A 87 -6.61 11.44 -1.60
C GLN A 87 -6.68 10.06 -2.27
N PRO A 88 -7.87 9.64 -2.76
CA PRO A 88 -8.08 8.27 -3.25
C PRO A 88 -7.23 7.89 -4.47
N THR A 89 -6.67 8.87 -5.17
CA THR A 89 -5.83 8.70 -6.37
C THR A 89 -4.33 8.69 -6.07
N LEU A 90 -3.91 8.93 -4.82
CA LEU A 90 -2.49 8.99 -4.46
C LEU A 90 -1.76 7.70 -4.80
N PHE A 91 -2.38 6.54 -4.57
CA PHE A 91 -1.84 5.26 -5.02
C PHE A 91 -2.74 4.60 -6.07
N ALA A 92 -2.16 4.22 -7.20
CA ALA A 92 -2.88 3.64 -8.34
C ALA A 92 -3.65 2.35 -7.98
N HIS A 93 -3.18 1.57 -7.00
CA HIS A 93 -3.87 0.34 -6.58
C HIS A 93 -5.06 0.58 -5.67
N TRP A 94 -5.26 1.77 -5.11
CA TRP A 94 -6.39 2.03 -4.22
C TRP A 94 -7.75 1.94 -4.92
N ARG A 95 -7.79 2.08 -6.26
CA ARG A 95 -9.00 1.80 -7.05
C ARG A 95 -9.42 0.32 -7.03
N LEU A 96 -8.49 -0.60 -6.76
CA LEU A 96 -8.76 -2.04 -6.70
C LEU A 96 -8.69 -2.61 -5.28
N ALA A 97 -7.75 -2.13 -4.46
CA ALA A 97 -7.45 -2.65 -3.13
C ALA A 97 -7.19 -1.50 -2.14
N ARG A 98 -8.24 -0.73 -1.85
CA ARG A 98 -8.21 0.35 -0.85
C ARG A 98 -8.04 -0.25 0.56
N PRO A 99 -7.32 0.43 1.48
CA PRO A 99 -7.13 -0.07 2.85
C PRO A 99 -8.38 -0.02 3.75
N ASP A 100 -9.56 0.34 3.22
CA ASP A 100 -10.78 0.59 4.01
C ASP A 100 -11.29 -0.65 4.77
N GLY A 101 -11.00 -1.85 4.28
CA GLY A 101 -11.35 -3.12 4.93
C GLY A 101 -10.62 -3.40 6.25
N TRP A 102 -9.74 -2.49 6.71
CA TRP A 102 -9.17 -2.55 8.07
C TRP A 102 -10.03 -1.82 9.11
N THR A 103 -10.97 -0.99 8.66
CA THR A 103 -11.80 -0.10 9.51
C THR A 103 -13.28 -0.46 9.49
N MET A 104 -13.70 -1.37 8.60
CA MET A 104 -15.05 -1.95 8.61
C MET A 104 -14.93 -3.32 9.31
N GLY A 105 -15.82 -3.61 10.27
CA GLY A 105 -15.77 -4.65 11.32
C GLY A 105 -15.12 -6.01 10.99
N ALA A 106 -14.46 -6.71 11.92
CA ALA A 106 -15.05 -7.31 13.13
C ALA A 106 -16.18 -6.48 13.76
N GLU A 107 -17.37 -6.73 13.24
CA GLU A 107 -18.66 -6.62 13.90
C GLU A 107 -19.23 -8.04 13.93
#